data_AF-A0A3N0CAQ7-F1
#
_entry.id   AF-A0A3N0CAQ7-F1
#
_cell.length_a   1.000
_cell.length_b   1.000
_cell.length_c   1.000
_cell.angle_alpha   90.00
_cell.angle_beta   90.00
_cell.angle_gamma   90.00
#
_symmetry.space_group_name_H-M   'P 1'
#
loop_
_entity.id
_entity.type
_entity.pdbx_description
1 polymer ?
#
loop_
_entity_poly.entity_id
_entity_poly.type
_entity_poly.pdbx_seq_one_letter_code
_entity_poly.pdbx_strand_id
1 'polypeptide(L)'
;MPDTEPLFLDDRRTFTAEEIVFYADSGTRSLEDALATADLLISCPHSGAAIPGELRPFLVPEFTRRLQFDYTDCSTAPIVRRWAELDPSVIYVENPHPRLVRDPNRARPDDLAANLAEALKRVRDAGAFQRVDLTGVDAIRPVTFSFFPMLVVPDDDDGVEELVAAFVEAGSRGVDVYQATREDLLEQMLSRALSGEGPGRLTTLSFHDTMNRTTTRDGAVDVERDPKDRLPAVVSLSNRGDANGGPRTDDPIVTMDPARLRMLAEAHRTGFEVSSADDVLMNQPYLGSQEIISAGARFREVATEAQAAGVSLDAVQAEFLRELLLGAANAAHISAPGQDWPEPDPEHVDLIARRCAASWAAYREQMP
;
A
#
# COMPACT_ATOMS: atom_id res chain seq x y z
N MET A 1 -20.10 -22.04 -8.65
CA MET A 1 -20.73 -20.79 -8.19
C MET A 1 -19.58 -19.86 -7.86
N PRO A 2 -19.54 -18.62 -8.35
CA PRO A 2 -18.52 -17.68 -7.93
C PRO A 2 -18.60 -17.48 -6.41
N ASP A 3 -17.44 -17.36 -5.76
CA ASP A 3 -17.35 -17.23 -4.31
C ASP A 3 -17.63 -15.77 -3.92
N THR A 4 -18.82 -15.53 -3.37
CA THR A 4 -19.33 -14.19 -3.05
C THR A 4 -19.11 -13.81 -1.59
N GLU A 5 -18.79 -14.78 -0.73
CA GLU A 5 -18.57 -14.54 0.70
C GLU A 5 -17.22 -13.85 0.91
N PRO A 6 -17.13 -12.92 1.89
CA PRO A 6 -15.85 -12.35 2.27
C PRO A 6 -14.82 -13.42 2.62
N LEU A 7 -13.57 -13.16 2.25
CA LEU A 7 -12.45 -14.01 2.62
C LEU A 7 -12.06 -13.75 4.07
N PHE A 8 -11.95 -14.81 4.86
CA PHE A 8 -11.52 -14.75 6.26
C PHE A 8 -10.21 -15.52 6.49
N LEU A 9 -9.42 -15.04 7.43
CA LEU A 9 -8.35 -15.79 8.07
C LEU A 9 -8.92 -16.69 9.17
N ASP A 10 -8.12 -17.65 9.63
CA ASP A 10 -8.41 -18.38 10.86
C ASP A 10 -8.47 -17.41 12.06
N ASP A 11 -9.33 -17.73 13.03
CA ASP A 11 -9.49 -16.94 14.25
C ASP A 11 -8.16 -16.80 14.99
N ARG A 12 -7.82 -15.57 15.39
CA ARG A 12 -6.64 -15.22 16.20
C ARG A 12 -5.33 -15.61 15.54
N ARG A 13 -5.30 -15.75 14.21
CA ARG A 13 -4.08 -16.01 13.43
C ARG A 13 -3.04 -14.91 13.68
N THR A 14 -1.82 -15.32 14.05
CA THR A 14 -0.67 -14.44 14.25
C THR A 14 0.36 -14.68 13.16
N PHE A 15 0.75 -13.63 12.44
CA PHE A 15 1.79 -13.69 11.41
C PHE A 15 3.18 -13.53 12.02
N THR A 16 4.17 -14.08 11.32
CA THR A 16 5.59 -13.89 11.61
C THR A 16 6.25 -13.07 10.51
N ALA A 17 7.43 -12.49 10.79
CA ALA A 17 8.22 -11.77 9.79
C ALA A 17 8.56 -12.66 8.56
N GLU A 18 8.91 -13.94 8.79
CA GLU A 18 9.24 -14.88 7.72
C GLU A 18 8.09 -15.12 6.74
N GLU A 19 6.84 -15.02 7.21
CA GLU A 19 5.65 -15.27 6.39
C GLU A 19 5.25 -14.06 5.53
N ILE A 20 5.79 -12.88 5.82
CA ILE A 20 5.42 -11.62 5.17
C ILE A 20 6.58 -10.95 4.45
N VAL A 21 7.78 -11.56 4.46
CA VAL A 21 8.98 -11.05 3.78
C VAL A 21 9.32 -11.92 2.58
N PHE A 22 9.42 -11.29 1.42
CA PHE A 22 9.67 -11.95 0.14
C PHE A 22 10.91 -11.36 -0.53
N TYR A 23 11.72 -12.23 -1.12
CA TYR A 23 12.93 -11.88 -1.84
C TYR A 23 13.33 -13.04 -2.76
N ALA A 24 14.19 -12.77 -3.73
CA ALA A 24 14.61 -13.76 -4.72
C ALA A 24 15.29 -14.98 -4.08
N ASP A 25 14.98 -16.16 -4.62
CA ASP A 25 15.61 -17.44 -4.27
C ASP A 25 15.51 -17.84 -2.78
N SER A 26 14.46 -17.43 -2.06
CA SER A 26 14.28 -17.66 -0.61
C SER A 26 14.34 -19.13 -0.15
N GLY A 27 14.19 -20.09 -1.07
CA GLY A 27 14.42 -21.51 -0.78
C GLY A 27 15.90 -21.92 -0.67
N THR A 28 16.83 -21.07 -1.12
CA THR A 28 18.28 -21.32 -1.12
C THR A 28 19.11 -20.14 -0.61
N ARG A 29 18.57 -18.93 -0.68
CA ARG A 29 19.18 -17.68 -0.24
C ARG A 29 18.63 -17.33 1.14
N SER A 30 19.48 -16.90 2.07
CA SER A 30 19.01 -16.40 3.36
C SER A 30 18.57 -14.93 3.27
N LEU A 31 17.78 -14.47 4.24
CA LEU A 31 17.44 -13.04 4.36
C LEU A 31 18.69 -12.18 4.57
N GLU A 32 19.69 -12.70 5.28
CA GLU A 32 20.99 -12.03 5.46
C GLU A 32 21.69 -11.79 4.11
N ASP A 33 21.72 -12.80 3.25
CA ASP A 33 22.27 -12.67 1.89
C ASP A 33 21.42 -11.73 1.02
N ALA A 34 20.10 -11.65 1.25
CA ALA A 34 19.22 -10.70 0.60
C ALA A 34 19.56 -9.25 0.98
N LEU A 35 19.67 -8.98 2.28
CA LEU A 35 20.01 -7.66 2.83
C LEU A 35 21.37 -7.15 2.37
N ALA A 36 22.32 -8.04 2.05
CA ALA A 36 23.64 -7.65 1.57
C ALA A 36 23.64 -7.03 0.16
N THR A 37 22.64 -7.31 -0.68
CA THR A 37 22.61 -6.79 -2.08
C THR A 37 21.38 -5.98 -2.41
N ALA A 38 20.34 -6.02 -1.57
CA ALA A 38 19.10 -5.31 -1.82
C ALA A 38 19.31 -3.80 -1.67
N ASP A 39 18.84 -3.05 -2.66
CA ASP A 39 18.85 -1.58 -2.66
C ASP A 39 17.44 -0.98 -2.66
N LEU A 40 16.42 -1.84 -2.74
CA LEU A 40 15.01 -1.47 -2.75
C LEU A 40 14.23 -2.26 -1.71
N LEU A 41 13.67 -1.55 -0.72
CA LEU A 41 12.67 -2.08 0.21
C LEU A 41 11.27 -1.68 -0.25
N ILE A 42 10.48 -2.64 -0.70
CA ILE A 42 9.10 -2.42 -1.13
C ILE A 42 8.16 -2.78 0.02
N SER A 43 7.19 -1.93 0.27
CA SER A 43 6.09 -2.16 1.20
C SER A 43 4.75 -2.09 0.46
N CYS A 44 3.83 -3.00 0.77
CA CYS A 44 2.44 -2.94 0.27
C CYS A 44 1.47 -2.90 1.45
N PRO A 45 1.27 -1.72 2.07
CA PRO A 45 0.50 -1.58 3.30
C PRO A 45 -0.97 -1.97 3.18
N HIS A 46 -1.51 -2.02 1.96
CA HIS A 46 -2.93 -2.24 1.70
C HIS A 46 -3.22 -3.52 0.91
N SER A 47 -2.23 -4.39 0.72
CA SER A 47 -2.32 -5.59 -0.13
C SER A 47 -3.18 -6.72 0.45
N GLY A 48 -3.09 -6.98 1.75
CA GLY A 48 -3.88 -8.02 2.41
C GLY A 48 -5.38 -7.77 2.29
N ALA A 49 -6.14 -8.80 1.94
CA ALA A 49 -7.61 -8.71 1.82
C ALA A 49 -8.35 -9.52 2.90
N ALA A 50 -7.80 -10.66 3.31
CA ALA A 50 -8.47 -11.60 4.21
C ALA A 50 -8.69 -11.02 5.61
N ILE A 51 -9.94 -11.05 6.09
CA ILE A 51 -10.34 -10.43 7.35
C ILE A 51 -10.04 -11.40 8.50
N PRO A 52 -9.44 -10.97 9.62
CA PRO A 52 -9.31 -11.80 10.82
C PRO A 52 -10.65 -12.42 11.24
N GLY A 53 -10.66 -13.73 11.49
CA GLY A 53 -11.90 -14.48 11.70
C GLY A 53 -12.72 -13.98 12.90
N GLU A 54 -12.04 -13.50 13.95
CA GLU A 54 -12.64 -12.88 15.13
C GLU A 54 -13.45 -11.61 14.83
N LEU A 55 -13.24 -10.96 13.68
CA LEU A 55 -13.99 -9.76 13.29
C LEU A 55 -15.29 -10.09 12.55
N ARG A 56 -15.51 -11.35 12.17
CA ARG A 56 -16.70 -11.78 11.43
C ARG A 56 -18.03 -11.35 12.07
N PRO A 57 -18.23 -11.45 13.41
CA PRO A 57 -19.50 -11.04 14.03
C PRO A 57 -19.81 -9.55 13.88
N PHE A 58 -18.80 -8.71 13.62
CA PHE A 58 -18.95 -7.27 13.50
C PHE A 58 -19.15 -6.80 12.06
N LEU A 59 -19.13 -7.68 11.05
CA LEU A 59 -19.34 -7.27 9.66
C LEU A 59 -20.83 -7.18 9.32
N VAL A 60 -21.19 -6.20 8.50
CA VAL A 60 -22.57 -6.13 7.98
C VAL A 60 -22.84 -7.31 7.03
N PRO A 61 -24.06 -7.90 7.04
CA PRO A 61 -24.39 -9.03 6.17
C PRO A 61 -24.24 -8.75 4.67
N GLU A 62 -24.36 -7.49 4.27
CA GLU A 62 -24.21 -7.03 2.89
C GLU A 62 -22.75 -6.84 2.46
N PHE A 63 -21.79 -7.05 3.37
CA PHE A 63 -20.38 -6.95 3.03
C PHE A 63 -19.96 -8.15 2.18
N THR A 64 -19.67 -7.90 0.91
CA THR A 64 -19.35 -8.92 -0.09
C THR A 64 -17.85 -9.01 -0.35
N ARG A 65 -17.40 -10.09 -1.01
CA ARG A 65 -16.03 -10.19 -1.51
C ARG A 65 -15.65 -9.02 -2.41
N ARG A 66 -16.56 -8.55 -3.26
CA ARG A 66 -16.37 -7.36 -4.10
C ARG A 66 -15.99 -6.13 -3.27
N LEU A 67 -16.76 -5.80 -2.23
CA LEU A 67 -16.51 -4.63 -1.38
C LEU A 67 -15.23 -4.78 -0.56
N GLN A 68 -14.95 -5.99 -0.09
CA GLN A 68 -13.71 -6.32 0.62
C GLN A 68 -12.47 -6.00 -0.23
N PHE A 69 -12.44 -6.49 -1.47
CA PHE A 69 -11.29 -6.31 -2.36
C PHE A 69 -11.21 -4.92 -2.97
N ASP A 70 -12.34 -4.26 -3.23
CA ASP A 70 -12.35 -2.84 -3.65
C ASP A 70 -11.70 -1.93 -2.59
N TYR A 71 -11.94 -2.24 -1.31
CA TYR A 71 -11.40 -1.51 -0.17
C TYR A 71 -9.92 -1.80 0.13
N THR A 72 -9.27 -2.71 -0.60
CA THR A 72 -7.83 -3.03 -0.45
C THR A 72 -7.08 -2.75 -1.75
N ASP A 73 -5.76 -2.81 -1.74
CA ASP A 73 -4.89 -2.72 -2.92
C ASP A 73 -4.54 -4.15 -3.37
N CYS A 74 -5.56 -5.02 -3.53
CA CYS A 74 -5.37 -6.47 -3.62
C CYS A 74 -4.52 -6.93 -4.82
N SER A 75 -4.39 -6.09 -5.86
CA SER A 75 -3.59 -6.42 -7.05
C SER A 75 -2.09 -6.28 -6.80
N THR A 76 -1.69 -5.55 -5.75
CA THR A 76 -0.28 -5.25 -5.46
C THR A 76 0.50 -6.48 -5.02
N ALA A 77 -0.02 -7.28 -4.08
CA ALA A 77 0.67 -8.48 -3.56
C ALA A 77 1.15 -9.45 -4.66
N PRO A 78 0.29 -9.98 -5.57
CA PRO A 78 0.74 -10.94 -6.56
C PRO A 78 1.84 -10.37 -7.49
N ILE A 79 1.73 -9.09 -7.85
CA ILE A 79 2.72 -8.40 -8.69
C ILE A 79 4.05 -8.21 -7.95
N VAL A 80 4.02 -7.70 -6.73
CA VAL A 80 5.23 -7.36 -5.99
C VAL A 80 5.95 -8.60 -5.46
N ARG A 81 5.21 -9.65 -5.06
CA ARG A 81 5.81 -10.98 -4.80
C ARG A 81 6.55 -11.48 -6.03
N ARG A 82 5.90 -11.45 -7.20
CA ARG A 82 6.52 -11.89 -8.44
C ARG A 82 7.73 -11.03 -8.82
N TRP A 83 7.67 -9.73 -8.58
CA TRP A 83 8.82 -8.85 -8.82
C TRP A 83 9.98 -9.18 -7.86
N ALA A 84 9.72 -9.38 -6.57
CA ALA A 84 10.74 -9.77 -5.60
C ALA A 84 11.41 -11.11 -5.95
N GLU A 85 10.71 -12.04 -6.60
CA GLU A 85 11.30 -13.26 -7.14
C GLU A 85 12.23 -13.02 -8.33
N LEU A 86 11.95 -12.01 -9.16
CA LEU A 86 12.66 -11.71 -10.40
C LEU A 86 13.89 -10.81 -10.19
N ASP A 87 13.87 -9.95 -9.16
CA ASP A 87 14.87 -8.92 -8.92
C ASP A 87 15.59 -9.14 -7.58
N PRO A 88 16.85 -9.62 -7.58
CA PRO A 88 17.60 -9.90 -6.35
C PRO A 88 17.98 -8.65 -5.56
N SER A 89 17.75 -7.45 -6.12
CA SER A 89 17.93 -6.16 -5.42
C SER A 89 16.70 -5.73 -4.63
N VAL A 90 15.61 -6.51 -4.66
CA VAL A 90 14.35 -6.21 -3.97
C VAL A 90 14.17 -7.07 -2.73
N ILE A 91 13.77 -6.41 -1.64
CA ILE A 91 13.11 -7.04 -0.49
C ILE A 91 11.70 -6.46 -0.42
N TYR A 92 10.70 -7.33 -0.33
CA TYR A 92 9.30 -6.97 -0.23
C TYR A 92 8.75 -7.37 1.14
N VAL A 93 8.02 -6.46 1.79
CA VAL A 93 7.23 -6.73 2.99
C VAL A 93 5.74 -6.51 2.72
N GLU A 94 4.94 -7.54 2.99
CA GLU A 94 3.50 -7.56 2.76
C GLU A 94 2.72 -7.29 4.05
N ASN A 95 1.73 -6.41 4.03
CA ASN A 95 0.77 -6.35 5.12
C ASN A 95 -0.25 -7.49 4.97
N PRO A 96 -0.30 -8.47 5.88
CA PRO A 96 -1.19 -9.62 5.73
C PRO A 96 -2.67 -9.30 6.02
N HIS A 97 -2.94 -8.18 6.71
CA HIS A 97 -4.29 -7.76 7.07
C HIS A 97 -4.82 -6.67 6.14
N PRO A 98 -6.13 -6.62 5.88
CA PRO A 98 -6.73 -5.49 5.20
C PRO A 98 -6.60 -4.22 6.02
N ARG A 99 -6.51 -3.08 5.32
CA ARG A 99 -6.51 -1.74 5.93
C ARG A 99 -7.77 -1.47 6.78
N LEU A 100 -8.79 -2.31 6.65
CA LEU A 100 -9.94 -2.39 7.55
C LEU A 100 -9.52 -2.53 9.01
N VAL A 101 -8.57 -3.43 9.32
CA VAL A 101 -8.16 -3.72 10.71
C VAL A 101 -7.47 -2.52 11.34
N ARG A 102 -6.51 -1.96 10.61
CA ARG A 102 -5.88 -0.66 10.85
C ARG A 102 -5.10 -0.32 9.60
N ASP A 103 -5.21 0.91 9.12
CA ASP A 103 -4.41 1.38 7.98
C ASP A 103 -2.96 1.66 8.44
N PRO A 104 -1.95 0.84 8.04
CA PRO A 104 -0.57 1.06 8.46
C PRO A 104 0.14 2.20 7.70
N ASN A 105 -0.53 2.78 6.71
CA ASN A 105 -0.10 3.97 5.96
C ASN A 105 -0.76 5.26 6.48
N ARG A 106 -1.29 5.20 7.72
CA ARG A 106 -1.64 6.34 8.57
C ARG A 106 -0.70 6.40 9.76
N ALA A 107 -0.54 7.60 10.34
CA ALA A 107 0.13 7.74 11.63
C ALA A 107 -0.64 6.92 12.68
N ARG A 108 0.08 6.14 13.49
CA ARG A 108 -0.54 5.37 14.58
C ARG A 108 -1.10 6.36 15.61
N PRO A 109 -2.40 6.30 15.94
CA PRO A 109 -2.95 7.11 17.02
C PRO A 109 -2.33 6.73 18.36
N ASP A 110 -2.14 7.71 19.25
CA ASP A 110 -1.69 7.46 20.63
C ASP A 110 -2.67 6.56 21.39
N ASP A 111 -3.97 6.75 21.13
CA ASP A 111 -5.06 5.93 21.66
C ASP A 111 -5.94 5.44 20.50
N LEU A 112 -5.65 4.23 20.02
CA LEU A 112 -6.39 3.58 18.93
C LEU A 112 -7.85 3.28 19.32
N ALA A 113 -8.08 2.95 20.59
CA ALA A 113 -9.40 2.60 21.10
C ALA A 113 -10.33 3.83 21.10
N ALA A 114 -9.86 4.94 21.65
CA ALA A 114 -10.59 6.20 21.62
C ALA A 114 -10.82 6.70 20.19
N ASN A 115 -9.84 6.52 19.29
CA ASN A 115 -9.94 6.90 17.89
C ASN A 115 -11.08 6.14 17.18
N LEU A 116 -11.14 4.81 17.34
CA LEU A 116 -12.18 3.98 16.75
C LEU A 116 -13.57 4.28 17.36
N ALA A 117 -13.66 4.45 18.67
CA ALA A 117 -14.93 4.80 19.33
C ALA A 117 -15.52 6.12 18.77
N GLU A 118 -14.68 7.13 18.57
CA GLU A 118 -15.08 8.40 17.96
C GLU A 118 -15.48 8.23 16.48
N ALA A 119 -14.76 7.42 15.70
CA ALA A 119 -15.11 7.13 14.31
C ALA A 119 -16.50 6.46 14.19
N LEU A 120 -16.78 5.48 15.05
CA LEU A 120 -18.08 4.79 15.14
C LEU A 120 -19.19 5.78 15.51
N LYS A 121 -18.95 6.67 16.48
CA LYS A 121 -19.89 7.71 16.87
C LYS A 121 -20.21 8.65 15.69
N ARG A 122 -19.21 9.12 14.95
CA ARG A 122 -19.42 10.00 13.78
C ARG A 122 -20.23 9.32 12.68
N VAL A 123 -19.96 8.05 12.40
CA VAL A 123 -20.74 7.26 11.41
C VAL A 123 -22.18 7.10 11.88
N ARG A 124 -22.40 6.80 13.16
CA ARG A 124 -23.74 6.69 13.77
C ARG A 124 -24.52 7.99 13.64
N ASP A 125 -23.91 9.12 13.99
CA ASP A 125 -24.52 10.45 13.94
C ASP A 125 -24.87 10.88 12.50
N ALA A 126 -24.05 10.49 11.52
CA ALA A 126 -24.31 10.76 10.10
C ALA A 126 -25.45 9.89 9.53
N GLY A 127 -25.56 8.65 9.99
CA GLY A 127 -26.53 7.67 9.49
C GLY A 127 -26.03 6.86 8.29
N ALA A 128 -26.70 5.74 8.01
CA ALA A 128 -26.27 4.78 6.99
C ALA A 128 -26.16 5.43 5.59
N PHE A 129 -25.07 5.09 4.88
CA PHE A 129 -24.75 5.57 3.53
C PHE A 129 -24.54 7.09 3.40
N GLN A 130 -24.47 7.82 4.50
CA GLN A 130 -24.19 9.26 4.47
C GLN A 130 -22.69 9.53 4.46
N ARG A 131 -22.31 10.63 3.80
CA ARG A 131 -20.93 11.12 3.85
C ARG A 131 -20.62 11.56 5.29
N VAL A 132 -19.46 11.17 5.79
CA VAL A 132 -18.98 11.50 7.13
C VAL A 132 -17.52 11.93 7.07
N ASP A 133 -17.16 12.94 7.85
CA ASP A 133 -15.77 13.37 8.00
C ASP A 133 -15.08 12.55 9.09
N LEU A 134 -14.17 11.67 8.67
CA LEU A 134 -13.34 10.84 9.55
C LEU A 134 -11.92 11.41 9.72
N THR A 135 -11.68 12.66 9.32
CA THR A 135 -10.36 13.28 9.48
C THR A 135 -9.89 13.21 10.94
N GLY A 136 -8.69 12.66 11.12
CA GLY A 136 -8.05 12.46 12.42
C GLY A 136 -8.51 11.21 13.18
N VAL A 137 -9.52 10.49 12.67
CA VAL A 137 -10.07 9.28 13.28
C VAL A 137 -10.25 8.12 12.29
N ASP A 138 -9.47 8.12 11.22
CA ASP A 138 -9.59 7.16 10.11
C ASP A 138 -8.50 6.09 10.11
N ALA A 139 -7.81 5.87 11.24
CA ALA A 139 -6.87 4.76 11.40
C ALA A 139 -7.59 3.40 11.27
N ILE A 140 -8.84 3.33 11.71
CA ILE A 140 -9.77 2.22 11.49
C ILE A 140 -11.08 2.84 10.99
N ARG A 141 -11.48 2.53 9.75
CA ARG A 141 -12.68 3.10 9.16
C ARG A 141 -13.86 2.13 9.30
N PRO A 142 -15.02 2.55 9.84
CA PRO A 142 -16.21 1.70 9.92
C PRO A 142 -16.95 1.56 8.58
N VAL A 143 -16.59 2.40 7.60
CA VAL A 143 -17.23 2.52 6.28
C VAL A 143 -16.17 2.62 5.17
N THR A 144 -16.53 2.13 3.98
CA THR A 144 -15.71 2.23 2.76
C THR A 144 -15.45 3.70 2.36
N PHE A 145 -14.60 3.93 1.36
CA PHE A 145 -14.41 5.28 0.79
C PHE A 145 -15.67 5.83 0.11
N SER A 146 -16.57 4.95 -0.33
CA SER A 146 -17.91 5.31 -0.85
C SER A 146 -19.00 5.32 0.23
N PHE A 147 -18.62 5.26 1.52
CA PHE A 147 -19.51 5.31 2.69
C PHE A 147 -20.50 4.14 2.80
N PHE A 148 -20.23 3.01 2.14
CA PHE A 148 -20.91 1.76 2.43
C PHE A 148 -20.52 1.25 3.82
N PRO A 149 -21.50 0.89 4.67
CA PRO A 149 -21.23 0.23 5.95
C PRO A 149 -20.36 -1.01 5.77
N MET A 150 -19.34 -1.15 6.61
CA MET A 150 -18.55 -2.39 6.72
C MET A 150 -18.83 -3.07 8.06
N LEU A 151 -19.05 -2.27 9.11
CA LEU A 151 -19.24 -2.75 10.47
C LEU A 151 -20.70 -2.59 10.92
N VAL A 152 -21.19 -3.59 11.64
CA VAL A 152 -22.34 -3.47 12.53
C VAL A 152 -21.87 -2.69 13.75
N VAL A 153 -22.28 -1.44 13.86
CA VAL A 153 -21.95 -0.59 15.02
C VAL A 153 -22.87 -0.99 16.18
N PRO A 154 -22.33 -1.46 17.32
CA PRO A 154 -23.15 -1.82 18.47
C PRO A 154 -23.96 -0.64 19.02
N ASP A 155 -25.11 -0.92 19.63
CA ASP A 155 -26.04 0.10 20.16
C ASP A 155 -25.72 0.51 21.62
N ASP A 156 -24.86 -0.25 22.30
CA ASP A 156 -24.44 -0.01 23.68
C ASP A 156 -22.91 0.13 23.81
N ASP A 157 -22.49 0.65 24.96
CA ASP A 157 -21.07 0.92 25.24
C ASP A 157 -20.27 -0.39 25.38
N ASP A 158 -20.84 -1.41 26.02
CA ASP A 158 -20.20 -2.72 26.21
C ASP A 158 -19.86 -3.38 24.85
N GLY A 159 -20.79 -3.35 23.89
CA GLY A 159 -20.56 -3.88 22.54
C GLY A 159 -19.53 -3.06 21.77
N VAL A 160 -19.51 -1.73 21.93
CA VAL A 160 -18.45 -0.88 21.33
C VAL A 160 -17.09 -1.24 21.91
N GLU A 161 -16.98 -1.45 23.23
CA GLU A 161 -15.75 -1.88 23.88
C GLU A 161 -15.28 -3.25 23.36
N GLU A 162 -16.18 -4.21 23.18
CA GLU A 162 -15.87 -5.53 22.62
C GLU A 162 -15.34 -5.42 21.17
N LEU A 163 -16.02 -4.66 20.31
CA LEU A 163 -15.59 -4.42 18.93
C LEU A 163 -14.21 -3.78 18.92
N VAL A 164 -14.00 -2.72 19.71
CA VAL A 164 -12.71 -2.03 19.79
C VAL A 164 -11.60 -2.99 20.24
N ALA A 165 -11.85 -3.79 21.27
CA ALA A 165 -10.88 -4.78 21.76
C ALA A 165 -10.51 -5.80 20.68
N ALA A 166 -11.49 -6.29 19.91
CA ALA A 166 -11.25 -7.23 18.82
C ALA A 166 -10.37 -6.63 17.71
N PHE A 167 -10.62 -5.38 17.31
CA PHE A 167 -9.79 -4.69 16.30
C PHE A 167 -8.36 -4.45 16.79
N VAL A 168 -8.20 -4.04 18.06
CA VAL A 168 -6.88 -3.82 18.67
C VAL A 168 -6.11 -5.14 18.74
N GLU A 169 -6.75 -6.21 19.20
CA GLU A 169 -6.12 -7.54 19.29
C GLU A 169 -5.74 -8.06 17.89
N ALA A 170 -6.65 -8.00 16.92
CA ALA A 170 -6.37 -8.42 15.55
C ALA A 170 -5.23 -7.58 14.93
N GLY A 171 -5.21 -6.27 15.16
CA GLY A 171 -4.14 -5.38 14.70
C GLY A 171 -2.75 -5.79 15.21
N SER A 172 -2.67 -6.21 16.49
CA SER A 172 -1.41 -6.66 17.09
C SER A 172 -0.80 -7.93 16.46
N ARG A 173 -1.65 -8.75 15.82
CA ARG A 173 -1.27 -10.06 15.27
C ARG A 173 -0.81 -10.02 13.82
N GLY A 174 -1.04 -8.92 13.12
CA GLY A 174 -0.69 -8.77 11.70
C GLY A 174 -0.15 -7.39 11.37
N VAL A 175 -0.92 -6.33 11.63
CA VAL A 175 -0.53 -4.96 11.25
C VAL A 175 0.68 -4.48 12.06
N ASP A 176 0.75 -4.78 13.36
CA ASP A 176 1.92 -4.48 14.19
C ASP A 176 3.16 -5.28 13.76
N VAL A 177 2.98 -6.56 13.38
CA VAL A 177 4.06 -7.41 12.86
C VAL A 177 4.60 -6.84 11.55
N TYR A 178 3.72 -6.43 10.64
CA TYR A 178 4.09 -5.77 9.38
C TYR A 178 4.90 -4.49 9.61
N GLN A 179 4.41 -3.58 10.46
CA GLN A 179 5.09 -2.31 10.71
C GLN A 179 6.46 -2.52 11.36
N ALA A 180 6.56 -3.39 12.37
CA ALA A 180 7.83 -3.72 13.01
C ALA A 180 8.80 -4.36 12.02
N THR A 181 8.34 -5.32 11.21
CA THR A 181 9.18 -6.00 10.20
C THR A 181 9.70 -5.02 9.15
N ARG A 182 8.85 -4.12 8.64
CA ARG A 182 9.24 -3.09 7.68
C ARG A 182 10.30 -2.16 8.27
N GLU A 183 10.11 -1.71 9.50
CA GLU A 183 11.05 -0.81 10.20
C GLU A 183 12.38 -1.50 10.50
N ASP A 184 12.36 -2.75 10.98
CA ASP A 184 13.56 -3.55 11.23
C ASP A 184 14.35 -3.81 9.95
N LEU A 185 13.68 -4.10 8.83
CA LEU A 185 14.34 -4.27 7.53
C LEU A 185 14.96 -2.95 7.05
N LEU A 186 14.24 -1.84 7.18
CA LEU A 186 14.73 -0.51 6.81
C LEU A 186 16.01 -0.17 7.58
N GLU A 187 16.02 -0.33 8.91
CA GLU A 187 17.19 -0.04 9.73
C GLU A 187 18.37 -0.98 9.43
N GLN A 188 18.11 -2.26 9.15
CA GLN A 188 19.16 -3.20 8.74
C GLN A 188 19.79 -2.82 7.39
N MET A 189 18.97 -2.52 6.38
CA MET A 189 19.46 -2.08 5.07
C MET A 189 20.21 -0.74 5.18
N LEU A 190 19.68 0.20 5.98
CA LEU A 190 20.31 1.49 6.23
C LEU A 190 21.67 1.33 6.91
N SER A 191 21.76 0.51 7.96
CA SER A 191 23.01 0.24 8.66
C SER A 191 24.07 -0.33 7.73
N ARG A 192 23.70 -1.26 6.84
CA ARG A 192 24.63 -1.86 5.85
C ARG A 192 25.09 -0.85 4.81
N ALA A 193 24.17 -0.03 4.30
CA ALA A 193 24.51 1.00 3.34
C ALA A 193 25.52 1.99 3.96
N LEU A 194 25.27 2.45 5.19
CA LEU A 194 26.14 3.39 5.91
C LEU A 194 27.50 2.79 6.32
N SER A 195 27.57 1.49 6.58
CA SER A 195 28.84 0.80 6.90
C SER A 195 29.67 0.43 5.65
N GLY A 196 29.09 0.54 4.45
CA GLY A 196 29.70 0.08 3.20
C GLY A 196 29.63 -1.43 2.97
N GLU A 197 28.84 -2.15 3.78
CA GLU A 197 28.58 -3.59 3.63
C GLU A 197 27.40 -3.86 2.67
N GLY A 198 26.56 -2.86 2.42
CA GLY A 198 25.44 -2.91 1.50
C GLY A 198 25.64 -2.02 0.26
N PRO A 199 24.63 -1.92 -0.61
CA PRO A 199 24.68 -1.04 -1.76
C PRO A 199 24.86 0.43 -1.34
N GLY A 200 25.57 1.22 -2.16
CA GLY A 200 25.73 2.68 -1.96
C GLY A 200 24.43 3.49 -2.18
N ARG A 201 23.28 2.81 -2.19
CA ARG A 201 21.96 3.41 -2.34
C ARG A 201 20.93 2.58 -1.58
N LEU A 202 19.93 3.24 -1.03
CA LEU A 202 18.76 2.61 -0.45
C LEU A 202 17.52 3.42 -0.83
N THR A 203 16.56 2.78 -1.47
CA THR A 203 15.24 3.34 -1.70
C THR A 203 14.18 2.53 -0.98
N THR A 204 13.23 3.18 -0.31
CA THR A 204 11.99 2.53 0.10
C THR A 204 10.84 2.96 -0.80
N LEU A 205 10.03 1.98 -1.22
CA LEU A 205 8.91 2.14 -2.13
C LEU A 205 7.62 1.69 -1.44
N SER A 206 6.71 2.63 -1.20
CA SER A 206 5.32 2.31 -0.83
C SER A 206 4.53 2.03 -2.10
N PHE A 207 4.19 0.77 -2.38
CA PHE A 207 3.50 0.35 -3.60
C PHE A 207 2.00 0.23 -3.36
N HIS A 208 1.24 0.93 -4.19
CA HIS A 208 -0.21 1.08 -4.08
C HIS A 208 -0.91 0.88 -5.41
N ASP A 209 -2.20 0.63 -5.34
CA ASP A 209 -3.08 0.76 -6.48
C ASP A 209 -4.38 1.50 -6.13
N THR A 210 -4.93 2.21 -7.10
CA THR A 210 -6.30 2.73 -6.98
C THR A 210 -6.98 2.75 -8.33
N MET A 211 -8.31 2.85 -8.30
CA MET A 211 -9.14 2.91 -9.50
C MET A 211 -9.46 4.36 -9.86
N ASN A 212 -9.66 4.62 -11.16
CA ASN A 212 -10.26 5.87 -11.65
C ASN A 212 -11.79 5.88 -11.56
N ARG A 213 -12.37 4.80 -11.03
CA ARG A 213 -13.80 4.61 -10.80
C ARG A 213 -14.06 4.18 -9.36
N THR A 214 -15.27 4.43 -8.89
CA THR A 214 -15.75 4.05 -7.55
C THR A 214 -16.92 3.10 -7.62
N THR A 215 -17.12 2.34 -6.54
CA THR A 215 -18.11 1.28 -6.45
C THR A 215 -19.54 1.80 -6.26
N THR A 216 -20.49 1.17 -6.95
CA THR A 216 -21.94 1.33 -6.80
C THR A 216 -22.52 0.35 -5.78
N ARG A 217 -23.81 0.51 -5.46
CA ARG A 217 -24.52 -0.37 -4.49
C ARG A 217 -24.62 -1.83 -4.92
N ASP A 218 -24.63 -2.10 -6.22
CA ASP A 218 -24.68 -3.45 -6.79
C ASP A 218 -23.27 -4.02 -7.06
N GLY A 219 -22.22 -3.33 -6.58
CA GLY A 219 -20.84 -3.80 -6.61
C GLY A 219 -20.11 -3.54 -7.93
N ALA A 220 -20.70 -2.81 -8.87
CA ALA A 220 -20.00 -2.38 -10.08
C ALA A 220 -19.00 -1.27 -9.75
N VAL A 221 -17.78 -1.36 -10.29
CA VAL A 221 -16.76 -0.30 -10.19
C VAL A 221 -16.75 0.50 -11.49
N ASP A 222 -17.79 1.33 -11.68
CA ASP A 222 -18.06 1.99 -12.96
C ASP A 222 -18.30 3.51 -12.88
N VAL A 223 -18.42 4.09 -11.68
CA VAL A 223 -18.64 5.53 -11.49
C VAL A 223 -17.33 6.28 -11.58
N GLU A 224 -17.14 7.11 -12.60
CA GLU A 224 -15.88 7.87 -12.75
C GLU A 224 -15.61 8.84 -11.59
N ARG A 225 -14.35 8.88 -11.15
CA ARG A 225 -13.87 9.90 -10.20
C ARG A 225 -13.78 11.27 -10.87
N ASP A 226 -13.76 12.33 -10.06
CA ASP A 226 -13.48 13.67 -10.55
C ASP A 226 -12.12 13.70 -11.27
N PRO A 227 -11.94 14.42 -12.39
CA PRO A 227 -10.70 14.41 -13.16
C PRO A 227 -9.43 14.71 -12.36
N LYS A 228 -9.53 15.58 -11.35
CA LYS A 228 -8.41 15.94 -10.45
C LYS A 228 -7.95 14.80 -9.54
N ASP A 229 -8.79 13.78 -9.36
CA ASP A 229 -8.58 12.63 -8.47
C ASP A 229 -8.25 11.37 -9.27
N ARG A 230 -8.09 11.48 -10.59
CA ARG A 230 -7.74 10.37 -11.48
C ARG A 230 -6.23 10.19 -11.56
N LEU A 231 -5.80 8.94 -11.55
CA LEU A 231 -4.46 8.53 -11.89
C LEU A 231 -4.20 8.58 -13.40
N PRO A 232 -2.92 8.69 -13.78
CA PRO A 232 -2.50 8.46 -15.16
C PRO A 232 -2.66 6.98 -15.56
N ALA A 233 -2.42 6.67 -16.84
CA ALA A 233 -2.64 5.33 -17.37
C ALA A 233 -1.74 4.24 -16.75
N VAL A 234 -0.57 4.62 -16.20
CA VAL A 234 0.37 3.69 -15.55
C VAL A 234 0.47 3.96 -14.06
N VAL A 235 1.17 5.03 -13.67
CA VAL A 235 1.55 5.25 -12.28
C VAL A 235 1.77 6.74 -11.97
N SER A 236 1.41 7.15 -10.76
CA SER A 236 1.91 8.40 -10.16
C SER A 236 2.99 8.11 -9.13
N LEU A 237 4.18 8.66 -9.34
CA LEU A 237 5.31 8.55 -8.40
C LEU A 237 5.36 9.77 -7.48
N SER A 238 5.40 9.55 -6.17
CA SER A 238 5.18 10.62 -5.20
C SER A 238 6.29 10.72 -4.18
N ASN A 239 6.80 11.93 -3.96
CA ASN A 239 7.87 12.25 -3.01
C ASN A 239 7.52 13.42 -2.07
N ARG A 240 6.22 13.73 -1.90
CA ARG A 240 5.67 14.92 -1.20
C ARG A 240 5.90 16.27 -1.90
N GLY A 241 6.57 16.27 -3.05
CA GLY A 241 6.83 17.48 -3.83
C GLY A 241 5.64 17.98 -4.65
N ASP A 242 5.93 18.94 -5.52
CA ASP A 242 5.02 19.46 -6.54
C ASP A 242 4.91 18.51 -7.75
N ALA A 243 4.17 18.90 -8.79
CA ALA A 243 3.98 18.09 -10.00
C ALA A 243 5.29 17.79 -10.78
N ASN A 244 6.41 18.44 -10.45
CA ASN A 244 7.74 18.20 -11.02
C ASN A 244 8.69 17.47 -10.07
N GLY A 245 8.18 17.03 -8.91
CA GLY A 245 8.95 16.42 -7.83
C GLY A 245 9.69 17.40 -6.93
N GLY A 246 9.59 18.71 -7.18
CA GLY A 246 10.29 19.76 -6.43
C GLY A 246 9.62 20.11 -5.10
N PRO A 247 10.28 20.85 -4.21
CA PRO A 247 9.67 21.37 -2.98
C PRO A 247 8.39 22.19 -3.26
N ARG A 248 7.33 21.99 -2.47
CA ARG A 248 6.13 22.84 -2.54
C ARG A 248 6.35 24.11 -1.70
N THR A 249 5.60 25.17 -2.04
CA THR A 249 5.70 26.45 -1.33
C THR A 249 5.18 26.36 0.11
N ASP A 250 4.12 25.58 0.33
CA ASP A 250 3.46 25.39 1.63
C ASP A 250 4.16 24.34 2.51
N ASP A 251 4.87 23.40 1.88
CA ASP A 251 5.63 22.35 2.54
C ASP A 251 6.85 21.97 1.68
N PRO A 252 8.05 22.48 2.03
CA PRO A 252 9.24 22.29 1.21
C PRO A 252 9.88 20.90 1.38
N ILE A 253 9.31 20.03 2.22
CA ILE A 253 9.90 18.73 2.53
C ILE A 253 9.60 17.73 1.40
N VAL A 254 10.66 17.20 0.79
CA VAL A 254 10.59 16.06 -0.14
C VAL A 254 11.24 14.82 0.46
N THR A 255 10.78 13.65 0.05
CA THR A 255 11.26 12.33 0.55
C THR A 255 12.24 11.65 -0.40
N MET A 256 12.39 12.17 -1.61
CA MET A 256 13.31 11.70 -2.66
C MET A 256 13.85 12.92 -3.41
N ASP A 257 15.11 12.88 -3.83
CA ASP A 257 15.69 13.96 -4.64
C ASP A 257 14.86 14.20 -5.92
N PRO A 258 14.49 15.45 -6.26
CA PRO A 258 13.64 15.73 -7.41
C PRO A 258 14.22 15.29 -8.76
N ALA A 259 15.54 15.31 -8.94
CA ALA A 259 16.16 14.84 -10.17
C ALA A 259 16.06 13.32 -10.28
N ARG A 260 16.31 12.61 -9.17
CA ARG A 260 16.13 11.15 -9.10
C ARG A 260 14.68 10.73 -9.31
N LEU A 261 13.69 11.46 -8.78
CA LEU A 261 12.28 11.16 -9.05
C LEU A 261 11.95 11.28 -10.54
N ARG A 262 12.46 12.33 -11.21
CA ARG A 262 12.29 12.50 -12.66
C ARG A 262 12.95 11.38 -13.47
N MET A 263 14.14 10.93 -13.05
CA MET A 263 14.79 9.76 -13.64
C MET A 263 13.96 8.50 -13.44
N LEU A 264 13.41 8.28 -12.25
CA LEU A 264 12.55 7.14 -11.95
C LEU A 264 11.26 7.16 -12.80
N ALA A 265 10.66 8.34 -13.00
CA ALA A 265 9.50 8.51 -13.87
C ALA A 265 9.84 8.15 -15.33
N GLU A 266 10.99 8.59 -15.84
CA GLU A 266 11.43 8.23 -17.20
C GLU A 266 11.73 6.73 -17.33
N ALA A 267 12.33 6.14 -16.30
CA ALA A 267 12.58 4.72 -16.26
C ALA A 267 11.27 3.89 -16.25
N HIS A 268 10.21 4.38 -15.58
CA HIS A 268 8.88 3.76 -15.67
C HIS A 268 8.26 3.90 -17.06
N ARG A 269 8.43 5.03 -17.75
CA ARG A 269 7.96 5.15 -19.15
C ARG A 269 8.65 4.14 -20.06
N THR A 270 9.96 3.97 -19.88
CA THR A 270 10.76 2.97 -20.60
C THR A 270 10.30 1.55 -20.27
N GLY A 271 10.23 1.19 -18.99
CA GLY A 271 9.89 -0.16 -18.55
C GLY A 271 8.45 -0.58 -18.86
N PHE A 272 7.50 0.37 -18.88
CA PHE A 272 6.11 0.13 -19.27
C PHE A 272 5.85 0.35 -20.76
N GLU A 273 6.87 0.72 -21.54
CA GLU A 273 6.81 0.90 -23.00
C GLU A 273 5.77 1.95 -23.42
N VAL A 274 5.62 3.02 -22.62
CA VAL A 274 4.68 4.11 -22.90
C VAL A 274 5.42 5.34 -23.43
N SER A 275 4.85 5.99 -24.44
CA SER A 275 5.44 7.17 -25.08
C SER A 275 4.88 8.49 -24.57
N SER A 276 3.71 8.49 -23.91
CA SER A 276 3.11 9.71 -23.38
C SER A 276 3.74 10.09 -22.05
N ALA A 277 4.11 11.36 -21.90
CA ALA A 277 4.53 11.88 -20.60
C ALA A 277 3.40 11.79 -19.56
N ASP A 278 2.15 11.86 -20.00
CA ASP A 278 0.96 11.86 -19.15
C ASP A 278 0.58 10.46 -18.63
N ASP A 279 1.22 9.40 -19.14
CA ASP A 279 0.98 8.02 -18.67
C ASP A 279 1.72 7.74 -17.35
N VAL A 280 2.76 8.54 -17.03
CA VAL A 280 3.52 8.50 -15.79
C VAL A 280 3.65 9.90 -15.22
N LEU A 281 2.93 10.16 -14.13
CA LEU A 281 2.91 11.47 -13.47
C LEU A 281 3.71 11.45 -12.16
N MET A 282 3.89 12.64 -11.58
CA MET A 282 4.47 12.79 -10.26
C MET A 282 3.55 13.59 -9.35
N ASN A 283 3.43 13.16 -8.09
CA ASN A 283 2.70 13.87 -7.04
C ASN A 283 1.24 14.25 -7.42
N GLN A 284 0.58 13.47 -8.28
CA GLN A 284 -0.77 13.75 -8.77
C GLN A 284 -1.57 12.45 -8.99
N PRO A 285 -2.73 12.26 -8.35
CA PRO A 285 -3.38 13.18 -7.41
C PRO A 285 -2.83 13.05 -5.98
N TYR A 286 -1.98 12.06 -5.72
CA TYR A 286 -1.44 11.75 -4.40
C TYR A 286 -0.04 12.33 -4.24
N LEU A 287 0.24 12.87 -3.05
CA LEU A 287 1.57 13.37 -2.68
C LEU A 287 2.42 12.32 -1.93
N GLY A 288 1.89 11.11 -1.70
CA GLY A 288 2.56 9.97 -1.06
C GLY A 288 2.50 9.92 0.48
N SER A 289 2.10 8.81 1.10
CA SER A 289 1.52 8.78 2.45
C SER A 289 2.51 8.54 3.60
N GLN A 290 2.03 8.07 4.76
CA GLN A 290 2.78 8.00 6.01
C GLN A 290 4.09 7.19 5.88
N GLU A 291 4.10 6.09 5.12
CA GLU A 291 5.30 5.23 5.04
C GLU A 291 6.51 6.00 4.51
N ILE A 292 6.33 6.76 3.42
CA ILE A 292 7.42 7.55 2.82
C ILE A 292 7.77 8.78 3.66
N ILE A 293 6.80 9.33 4.41
CA ILE A 293 7.03 10.44 5.35
C ILE A 293 7.92 9.98 6.49
N SER A 294 7.60 8.84 7.11
CA SER A 294 8.38 8.26 8.20
C SER A 294 9.80 7.91 7.74
N ALA A 295 9.94 7.21 6.61
CA ALA A 295 11.26 6.87 6.08
C ALA A 295 12.06 8.12 5.66
N GLY A 296 11.42 9.10 5.01
CA GLY A 296 12.06 10.36 4.67
C GLY A 296 12.51 11.17 5.90
N ALA A 297 11.75 11.13 6.99
CA ALA A 297 12.18 11.72 8.27
C ALA A 297 13.42 11.02 8.81
N ARG A 298 13.42 9.69 8.84
CA ARG A 298 14.57 8.89 9.27
C ARG A 298 15.82 9.17 8.43
N PHE A 299 15.70 9.23 7.11
CA PHE A 299 16.83 9.55 6.22
C PHE A 299 17.39 10.96 6.43
N ARG A 300 16.55 11.93 6.82
CA ARG A 300 17.05 13.27 7.18
C ARG A 300 17.87 13.26 8.47
N GLU A 301 17.53 12.42 9.45
CA GLU A 301 18.30 12.30 10.70
C GLU A 301 19.74 11.81 10.44
N VAL A 302 19.91 10.90 9.49
CA VAL A 302 21.21 10.30 9.13
C VAL A 302 21.86 10.95 7.92
N ALA A 303 21.35 12.08 7.42
CA ALA A 303 21.79 12.67 6.16
C ALA A 303 23.30 13.00 6.12
N THR A 304 23.86 13.47 7.24
CA THR A 304 25.31 13.76 7.35
C THR A 304 26.15 12.48 7.25
N GLU A 305 25.70 11.40 7.88
CA GLU A 305 26.37 10.10 7.83
C GLU A 305 26.30 9.49 6.43
N ALA A 306 25.12 9.55 5.80
CA ALA A 306 24.91 9.11 4.43
C ALA A 306 25.81 9.89 3.45
N GLN A 307 25.91 11.21 3.62
CA GLN A 307 26.82 12.03 2.80
C GLN A 307 28.28 11.63 2.99
N ALA A 308 28.72 11.38 4.22
CA ALA A 308 30.09 10.95 4.51
C ALA A 308 30.41 9.56 3.94
N ALA A 309 29.41 8.66 3.94
CA ALA A 309 29.51 7.32 3.37
C ALA A 309 29.31 7.28 1.84
N GLY A 310 28.88 8.37 1.21
CA GLY A 310 28.56 8.40 -0.22
C GLY A 310 27.29 7.63 -0.58
N VAL A 311 26.35 7.50 0.37
CA VAL A 311 25.11 6.74 0.23
C VAL A 311 23.95 7.64 -0.19
N SER A 312 23.20 7.22 -1.20
CA SER A 312 21.93 7.87 -1.58
C SER A 312 20.74 7.23 -0.87
N LEU A 313 19.92 8.03 -0.19
CA LEU A 313 18.72 7.56 0.52
C LEU A 313 17.47 8.24 -0.05
N ASP A 314 16.46 7.46 -0.42
CA ASP A 314 15.21 7.97 -1.00
C ASP A 314 13.98 7.20 -0.51
N ALA A 315 12.86 7.88 -0.34
CA ALA A 315 11.55 7.27 -0.08
C ALA A 315 10.53 7.78 -1.10
N VAL A 316 9.81 6.87 -1.74
CA VAL A 316 8.87 7.18 -2.84
C VAL A 316 7.62 6.31 -2.74
N GLN A 317 6.46 6.85 -3.11
CA GLN A 317 5.23 6.08 -3.27
C GLN A 317 4.95 5.91 -4.76
N ALA A 318 4.58 4.70 -5.17
CA ALA A 318 4.02 4.45 -6.50
C ALA A 318 2.53 4.12 -6.37
N GLU A 319 1.69 4.96 -6.94
CA GLU A 319 0.26 4.72 -7.04
C GLU A 319 -0.09 4.29 -8.45
N PHE A 320 -0.33 3.00 -8.65
CA PHE A 320 -0.65 2.42 -9.96
C PHE A 320 -2.14 2.46 -10.27
N LEU A 321 -2.48 2.60 -11.55
CA LEU A 321 -3.84 2.42 -12.00
C LEU A 321 -4.22 0.94 -11.86
N ARG A 322 -5.16 0.63 -10.96
CA ARG A 322 -5.60 -0.74 -10.70
C ARG A 322 -6.18 -1.40 -11.97
N GLU A 323 -6.87 -0.64 -12.84
CA GLU A 323 -7.34 -1.16 -14.13
C GLU A 323 -6.18 -1.69 -15.01
N LEU A 324 -5.01 -1.04 -14.97
CA LEU A 324 -3.80 -1.56 -15.63
C LEU A 324 -3.31 -2.83 -14.95
N LEU A 325 -3.23 -2.84 -13.61
CA LEU A 325 -2.71 -3.98 -12.85
C LEU A 325 -3.58 -5.24 -12.99
N LEU A 326 -4.90 -5.08 -13.06
CA LEU A 326 -5.84 -6.18 -13.24
C LEU A 326 -5.83 -6.73 -14.67
N GLY A 327 -5.54 -5.87 -15.66
CA GLY A 327 -5.69 -6.19 -17.07
C GLY A 327 -7.14 -6.03 -17.53
N ALA A 328 -7.32 -5.90 -18.86
CA ALA A 328 -8.59 -5.48 -19.46
C ALA A 328 -9.78 -6.40 -19.13
N ALA A 329 -9.56 -7.72 -19.08
CA ALA A 329 -10.62 -8.69 -18.81
C ALA A 329 -11.13 -8.57 -17.36
N ASN A 330 -10.22 -8.54 -16.38
CA ASN A 330 -10.59 -8.42 -14.97
C ASN A 330 -11.14 -7.02 -14.67
N ALA A 331 -10.60 -5.96 -15.26
CA ALA A 331 -11.16 -4.61 -15.17
C ALA A 331 -12.61 -4.57 -15.70
N ALA A 332 -12.89 -5.19 -16.84
CA ALA A 332 -14.24 -5.29 -17.38
C ALA A 332 -15.18 -6.11 -16.49
N HIS A 333 -14.69 -7.20 -15.87
CA HIS A 333 -15.45 -8.00 -14.91
C HIS A 333 -15.90 -7.17 -13.71
N ILE A 334 -14.98 -6.39 -13.11
CA ILE A 334 -15.30 -5.61 -11.91
C ILE A 334 -16.13 -4.35 -12.21
N SER A 335 -16.15 -3.87 -13.46
CA SER A 335 -17.04 -2.79 -13.89
C SER A 335 -18.49 -3.23 -14.08
N ALA A 336 -18.79 -4.53 -14.06
CA ALA A 336 -20.16 -5.03 -14.07
C ALA A 336 -20.69 -5.25 -12.63
N PRO A 337 -22.01 -5.17 -12.41
CA PRO A 337 -22.61 -5.54 -11.13
C PRO A 337 -22.22 -6.96 -10.72
N GLY A 338 -21.89 -7.15 -9.44
CA GLY A 338 -21.40 -8.44 -8.94
C GLY A 338 -20.95 -8.39 -7.48
N GLN A 339 -20.71 -9.58 -6.92
CA GLN A 339 -20.33 -9.75 -5.51
C GLN A 339 -19.00 -10.49 -5.32
N ASP A 340 -18.46 -11.09 -6.39
CA ASP A 340 -17.19 -11.81 -6.41
C ASP A 340 -16.02 -10.87 -6.77
N TRP A 341 -14.80 -11.39 -6.76
CA TRP A 341 -13.62 -10.70 -7.28
C TRP A 341 -12.86 -11.65 -8.21
N PRO A 342 -12.35 -11.19 -9.36
CA PRO A 342 -11.68 -12.08 -10.30
C PRO A 342 -10.31 -12.50 -9.74
N GLU A 343 -9.93 -13.74 -9.98
CA GLU A 343 -8.59 -14.21 -9.67
C GLU A 343 -7.54 -13.43 -10.49
N PRO A 344 -6.35 -13.14 -9.92
CA PRO A 344 -5.26 -12.54 -10.67
C PRO A 344 -4.87 -13.40 -11.87
N ASP A 345 -4.75 -12.80 -13.06
CA ASP A 345 -4.22 -13.46 -14.25
C ASP A 345 -2.69 -13.64 -14.10
N PRO A 346 -2.17 -14.88 -13.99
CA PRO A 346 -0.75 -15.11 -13.76
C PRO A 346 0.16 -14.58 -14.86
N GLU A 347 -0.28 -14.61 -16.13
CA GLU A 347 0.52 -14.10 -17.26
C GLU A 347 0.61 -12.58 -17.21
N HIS A 348 -0.51 -11.92 -16.91
CA HIS A 348 -0.54 -10.47 -16.74
C HIS A 348 0.24 -10.01 -15.50
N VAL A 349 0.15 -10.75 -14.39
CA VAL A 349 0.96 -10.51 -13.18
C VAL A 349 2.47 -10.59 -13.49
N ASP A 350 2.92 -11.63 -14.19
CA ASP A 350 4.33 -11.79 -14.60
C ASP A 350 4.76 -10.65 -15.53
N LEU A 351 3.91 -10.24 -16.48
CA LEU A 351 4.17 -9.11 -17.37
C LEU A 351 4.39 -7.82 -16.58
N ILE A 352 3.46 -7.47 -15.68
CA ILE A 352 3.57 -6.22 -14.89
C ILE A 352 4.80 -6.27 -13.96
N ALA A 353 5.06 -7.40 -13.30
CA ALA A 353 6.23 -7.57 -12.46
C ALA A 353 7.55 -7.37 -13.24
N ARG A 354 7.65 -7.89 -14.48
CA ARG A 354 8.81 -7.64 -15.35
C ARG A 354 8.95 -6.19 -15.76
N ARG A 355 7.84 -5.48 -16.00
CA ARG A 355 7.84 -4.04 -16.32
C ARG A 355 8.31 -3.21 -15.13
N CYS A 356 7.89 -3.55 -13.92
CA CYS A 356 8.44 -2.96 -12.69
C CYS A 356 9.95 -3.24 -12.57
N ALA A 357 10.38 -4.49 -12.71
CA ALA A 357 11.81 -4.85 -12.66
C ALA A 357 12.64 -4.11 -13.73
N ALA A 358 12.14 -4.01 -14.96
CA ALA A 358 12.80 -3.28 -16.04
C ALA A 358 12.89 -1.77 -15.76
N SER A 359 11.83 -1.19 -15.19
CA SER A 359 11.82 0.22 -14.79
C SER A 359 12.89 0.51 -13.74
N TRP A 360 13.01 -0.35 -12.73
CA TRP A 360 14.00 -0.18 -11.66
C TRP A 360 15.42 -0.52 -12.11
N ALA A 361 15.60 -1.49 -13.01
CA ALA A 361 16.88 -1.72 -13.67
C ALA A 361 17.34 -0.49 -14.46
N ALA A 362 16.47 0.07 -15.30
CA ALA A 362 16.77 1.27 -16.09
C ALA A 362 17.05 2.50 -15.19
N TYR A 363 16.33 2.65 -14.07
CA TYR A 363 16.60 3.69 -13.09
C TYR A 363 18.00 3.54 -12.47
N ARG A 364 18.38 2.31 -12.07
CA ARG A 364 19.71 2.03 -11.51
C ARG A 364 20.84 2.29 -12.50
N GLU A 365 20.64 2.01 -13.79
CA GLU A 365 21.63 2.28 -14.85
C GLU A 365 21.86 3.77 -15.12
N GLN A 366 20.83 4.61 -14.93
CA GLN A 366 20.92 6.06 -15.13
C GLN A 366 21.59 6.79 -13.97
N MET A 367 21.76 6.12 -12.83
CA MET A 367 22.37 6.73 -11.65
C MET A 367 23.88 6.85 -11.80
N PRO A 368 24.45 8.03 -11.48
CA PRO A 368 25.88 8.26 -11.53
C PRO A 368 26.69 7.42 -10.54
#